data_AF-A0A141RH59-F1
#
_entry.id   AF-A0A141RH59-F1
#
_cell.length_a   1.000
_cell.length_b   1.000
_cell.length_c   1.000
_cell.angle_alpha   90.00
_cell.angle_beta   90.00
_cell.angle_gamma   90.00
#
_symmetry.space_group_name_H-M   'P 1'
#
loop_
_entity.id
_entity.type
_entity.pdbx_description
1 polymer ?
#
loop_
_entity_poly.entity_id
_entity_poly.type
_entity_poly.pdbx_seq_one_letter_code
_entity_poly.pdbx_strand_id
1 'polypeptide(L)'
;MLLVTLLISLCAGDQWIPPGEWFSAKGQLFIWQIRLPRTLAVLLVGAALALSGAIMQALFENPLAEPGLLGVSNGAGVGLTV
;
A
#
# COMPACT_ATOMS: atom_id res chain seq x y z
N MET A 1 5.11 14.27 1.14
CA MET A 1 4.03 13.58 0.40
C MET A 1 3.60 12.29 1.10
N LEU A 2 4.49 11.32 1.32
CA LEU A 2 4.15 10.02 1.95
C LEU A 2 3.58 10.14 3.38
N LEU A 3 4.12 11.06 4.19
CA LEU A 3 3.62 11.31 5.55
C LEU A 3 2.23 11.97 5.55
N VAL A 4 1.96 12.81 4.54
CA VAL A 4 0.66 13.47 4.35
C VAL A 4 -0.39 12.45 3.88
N THR A 5 -0.06 11.56 2.94
CA THR A 5 -0.97 10.51 2.50
C THR A 5 -1.25 9.47 3.59
N LEU A 6 -0.29 9.21 4.48
CA LEU A 6 -0.47 8.32 5.63
C LEU A 6 -1.43 8.92 6.67
N LEU A 7 -1.27 10.22 6.99
CA LEU A 7 -2.20 10.95 7.86
C LEU A 7 -3.60 11.02 7.25
N ILE A 8 -3.72 11.29 5.95
CA ILE A 8 -5.00 11.27 5.24
C ILE A 8 -5.59 9.87 5.24
N SER A 9 -4.81 8.81 5.00
CA SER A 9 -5.31 7.42 5.00
C SER A 9 -5.82 6.95 6.36
N LEU A 10 -5.24 7.45 7.46
CA LEU A 10 -5.71 7.12 8.81
C LEU A 10 -6.98 7.91 9.16
N CYS A 11 -7.07 9.17 8.73
CA CYS A 11 -8.22 10.03 8.99
C CYS A 11 -9.42 9.75 8.06
N ALA A 12 -9.17 9.39 6.80
CA ALA A 12 -10.17 9.18 5.76
C ALA A 12 -10.76 7.76 5.82
N GLY A 13 -12.09 7.69 5.93
CA GLY A 13 -12.89 6.46 5.85
C GLY A 13 -14.37 6.82 5.99
N ASP A 14 -15.25 5.82 6.10
CA ASP A 14 -16.72 6.00 6.10
C ASP A 14 -17.24 7.01 7.14
N GLN A 15 -16.52 7.14 8.26
CA GLN A 15 -16.64 8.28 9.16
C GLN A 15 -15.28 8.95 9.35
N TRP A 16 -15.26 10.28 9.26
CA TRP A 16 -14.08 11.08 9.56
C TRP A 16 -13.83 11.03 11.07
N ILE A 17 -12.76 10.39 11.50
CA ILE A 17 -12.40 10.27 12.92
C ILE A 17 -11.22 11.22 13.21
N PRO A 18 -11.46 12.35 13.90
CA PRO A 18 -10.38 13.28 14.24
C PRO A 18 -9.37 12.63 15.20
N PRO A 19 -8.09 13.07 15.20
CA PRO A 19 -7.02 12.51 16.04
C PRO A 19 -7.32 12.52 17.54
N GLY A 20 -8.20 13.40 18.01
CA GLY A 20 -8.66 13.43 19.41
C GLY A 20 -9.53 12.22 19.82
N GLU A 21 -10.17 11.53 18.87
CA GLU A 21 -11.05 10.39 19.14
C GLU A 21 -10.41 9.03 18.86
N TRP A 22 -9.12 8.99 18.51
CA TRP A 22 -8.41 7.74 18.20
C TRP A 22 -8.37 6.76 19.37
N PHE A 23 -8.39 7.28 20.60
CA PHE A 23 -8.40 6.48 21.84
C PHE A 23 -9.81 6.17 22.36
N SER A 24 -10.88 6.60 21.66
CA SER A 24 -12.24 6.18 21.97
C SER A 24 -12.44 4.70 21.63
N ALA A 25 -13.41 4.02 22.26
CA ALA A 25 -13.69 2.60 22.02
C ALA A 25 -13.93 2.28 20.53
N LYS A 26 -14.54 3.21 19.78
CA LYS A 26 -14.70 3.10 18.32
C LYS A 26 -13.38 3.31 17.57
N GLY A 27 -12.57 4.29 17.99
CA GLY A 27 -11.27 4.59 17.39
C GLY A 27 -10.27 3.45 17.54
N GLN A 28 -10.26 2.77 18.69
CA GLN A 28 -9.45 1.57 18.90
C GLN A 28 -9.75 0.47 17.89
N LEU A 29 -11.03 0.18 17.64
CA LEU A 29 -11.41 -0.91 16.74
C LEU A 29 -11.18 -0.52 15.26
N PHE A 30 -11.67 0.64 14.83
CA PHE A 30 -11.56 1.04 13.43
C PHE A 30 -10.15 1.45 13.02
N ILE A 31 -9.44 2.22 13.82
CA ILE A 31 -8.10 2.71 13.44
C ILE A 31 -7.07 1.60 13.63
N TRP A 32 -7.03 0.95 14.79
CA TRP A 32 -5.95 -0.02 15.07
C TRP A 32 -6.17 -1.38 14.43
N GLN A 33 -7.41 -1.88 14.33
CA GLN A 33 -7.65 -3.22 13.78
C GLN A 33 -7.96 -3.22 12.28
N ILE A 34 -8.42 -2.10 11.70
CA ILE A 34 -8.82 -2.06 10.29
C ILE A 34 -7.90 -1.13 9.47
N ARG A 35 -7.82 0.15 9.85
CA ARG A 35 -7.12 1.15 9.02
C ARG A 35 -5.61 0.98 9.08
N LEU A 36 -5.03 0.82 10.26
CA LEU A 36 -3.59 0.67 10.46
C LEU A 36 -2.98 -0.53 9.71
N PRO A 37 -3.49 -1.78 9.86
CA PRO A 37 -2.96 -2.91 9.10
C PRO A 37 -3.12 -2.72 7.59
N ARG A 38 -4.23 -2.13 7.13
CA ARG A 38 -4.45 -1.83 5.71
C ARG A 38 -3.46 -0.79 5.18
N THR A 39 -3.25 0.31 5.90
CA THR A 39 -2.30 1.36 5.49
C THR A 39 -0.87 0.81 5.46
N LEU A 40 -0.49 -0.04 6.41
CA LEU A 40 0.80 -0.74 6.39
C LEU A 40 0.93 -1.65 5.17
N ALA A 41 -0.09 -2.46 4.87
CA ALA A 41 -0.08 -3.31 3.68
C ALA A 41 0.09 -2.49 2.38
N VAL A 42 -0.65 -1.39 2.24
CA VAL A 42 -0.53 -0.49 1.08
C VAL A 42 0.87 0.10 0.96
N LEU A 43 1.48 0.53 2.07
CA LEU A 43 2.84 1.07 2.07
C LEU A 43 3.88 0.03 1.66
N LEU A 44 3.80 -1.18 2.22
CA LEU A 44 4.73 -2.26 1.93
C LEU A 44 4.61 -2.72 0.47
N VAL A 45 3.38 -2.91 -0.01
CA VAL A 45 3.13 -3.30 -1.41
C VAL A 45 3.59 -2.20 -2.37
N GLY A 46 3.26 -0.93 -2.08
CA GLY A 46 3.71 0.20 -2.89
C GLY A 46 5.24 0.33 -2.96
N ALA A 47 5.92 0.15 -1.82
CA ALA A 47 7.37 0.16 -1.76
C ALA A 47 8.00 -1.01 -2.53
N ALA A 48 7.44 -2.22 -2.40
CA ALA A 48 7.91 -3.40 -3.11
C ALA A 48 7.75 -3.24 -4.64
N LEU A 49 6.62 -2.68 -5.10
CA LEU A 49 6.38 -2.40 -6.52
C LEU A 49 7.34 -1.33 -7.06
N ALA A 50 7.54 -0.24 -6.31
CA ALA A 50 8.48 0.81 -6.71
C ALA A 50 9.92 0.28 -6.80
N LEU A 51 10.33 -0.55 -5.84
CA LEU A 51 11.66 -1.18 -5.84
C LEU A 51 11.80 -2.17 -6.99
N SER A 52 10.81 -3.02 -7.22
CA SER A 52 10.79 -3.96 -8.35
C SER A 52 10.89 -3.22 -9.68
N GLY A 53 10.17 -2.11 -9.84
CA GLY A 53 10.27 -1.22 -11.00
C GLY A 53 11.68 -0.65 -11.19
N ALA A 54 12.28 -0.11 -10.12
CA ALA A 54 13.63 0.44 -10.18
C ALA A 54 14.69 -0.63 -10.53
N ILE A 55 14.58 -1.83 -9.96
CA ILE A 55 15.46 -2.97 -10.27
C ILE A 55 15.30 -3.38 -11.74
N MET A 56 14.07 -3.46 -12.24
CA MET A 56 13.79 -3.83 -13.63
C MET A 56 14.36 -2.79 -14.60
N GLN A 57 14.15 -1.50 -14.32
CA GLN A 57 14.68 -0.40 -15.13
C GLN A 57 16.22 -0.41 -15.15
N ALA A 58 16.86 -0.69 -14.02
CA ALA A 58 18.31 -0.79 -13.91
C ALA A 58 18.87 -2.02 -14.63
N LEU A 59 18.21 -3.17 -14.52
CA LEU A 59 18.66 -4.43 -15.13
C LEU A 59 18.59 -4.39 -16.66
N PHE A 60 17.54 -3.78 -17.21
CA PHE A 60 17.35 -3.68 -18.66
C PHE A 60 17.93 -2.39 -19.25
N GLU A 61 18.51 -1.52 -18.41
CA GLU A 61 18.93 -0.16 -18.77
C GLU A 61 17.87 0.60 -19.59
N ASN A 62 16.61 0.30 -19.30
CA ASN A 62 15.45 0.78 -20.05
C ASN A 62 14.46 1.46 -19.09
N PRO A 63 14.34 2.79 -19.14
CA PRO A 63 13.44 3.54 -18.25
C PRO A 63 11.94 3.23 -18.48
N LEU A 64 11.58 2.51 -19.55
CA LEU A 64 10.21 2.06 -19.82
C LEU A 64 9.92 0.64 -19.31
N ALA A 65 10.91 -0.06 -18.73
CA ALA A 65 10.71 -1.41 -18.21
C ALA A 65 9.86 -1.35 -16.93
N GLU A 66 8.63 -1.90 -16.99
CA GLU A 66 7.73 -2.04 -15.85
C GLU A 66 7.52 -3.53 -15.51
N PRO A 67 7.58 -3.94 -14.22
CA PRO A 67 7.35 -5.32 -13.80
C PRO A 67 5.97 -5.88 -14.21
N GLY A 68 4.95 -5.02 -14.35
CA GLY A 68 3.62 -5.41 -14.83
C GLY A 68 3.61 -5.86 -16.31
N LEU A 69 4.44 -5.24 -17.15
CA LEU A 69 4.57 -5.60 -18.57
C LEU A 69 5.30 -6.93 -18.79
N LEU A 70 6.14 -7.34 -17.84
CA LEU A 70 6.94 -8.57 -17.91
C LEU A 70 6.25 -9.80 -17.30
N GLY A 71 4.96 -9.70 -16.97
CA GLY A 71 4.13 -10.85 -16.58
C GLY A 71 4.23 -11.28 -15.12
N VAL A 72 4.89 -10.51 -14.25
CA VAL A 72 5.01 -10.81 -12.81
C VAL A 72 3.63 -10.81 -12.13
N SER A 73 2.77 -9.85 -12.46
CA SER A 73 1.39 -9.79 -11.94
C SER A 73 0.52 -10.96 -12.43
N ASN A 74 0.69 -11.37 -13.68
CA ASN A 74 -0.03 -12.51 -14.25
C ASN A 74 0.46 -13.83 -13.63
N GLY A 75 1.76 -13.97 -13.40
CA GLY A 75 2.36 -15.13 -12.72
C GLY A 75 1.94 -15.24 -11.25
N ALA A 76 1.83 -14.13 -10.53
CA ALA A 76 1.29 -14.10 -9.17
C ALA A 76 -0.20 -14.50 -9.14
N GLY A 77 -0.98 -14.09 -10.15
CA GLY A 77 -2.37 -14.51 -10.31
C GLY A 77 -2.51 -16.02 -10.47
N VAL A 78 -1.69 -16.64 -11.33
CA VAL A 78 -1.69 -18.11 -11.51
C VAL A 78 -1.29 -18.82 -10.22
N GLY A 79 -0.21 -18.39 -9.55
CA GLY A 79 0.25 -19.00 -8.30
C GLY A 79 -0.68 -18.80 -7.09
N LEU A 80 -1.58 -17.81 -7.14
CA LEU A 80 -2.64 -17.66 -6.15
C LEU A 80 -3.80 -18.64 -6.39
N THR A 81 -4.07 -18.98 -7.65
CA THR A 81 -5.23 -19.80 -8.05
C THR A 81 -4.96 -21.30 -8.15
N VAL A 82 -3.71 -21.70 -8.32
CA VAL A 82 -3.26 -23.10 -8.39
C VAL A 82 -2.87 -23.59 -7.00
#